data_AF-A0A559MDF4-F1
#
_entry.id   AF-A0A559MDF4-F1
#
_cell.length_a   1.000
_cell.length_b   1.000
_cell.length_c   1.000
_cell.angle_alpha   90.00
_cell.angle_beta   90.00
_cell.angle_gamma   90.00
#
_symmetry.space_group_name_H-M   'P 1'
#
loop_
_entity.id
_entity.type
_entity.pdbx_description
1 polymer ?
#
loop_
_entity_poly.entity_id
_entity_poly.type
_entity_poly.pdbx_seq_one_letter_code
_entity_poly.pdbx_strand_id
1 'polypeptide(L)'
;MSSPMIAWVPLVNRIHRYWTASNNYAALSIDLPSVEIHDVETAPEKRPRTLKHLIKANHVNHSVIYHNLEFHNHMAHHLGSAYLVGADVNQLQKIYDQDSKELEEWKDSPAEVTDSDWRDFLGDKRYQRAYVDFFEDELALKFNYDWKRVADEYLFSGKEPLINGVIGGLGHPLIHLATPTNSPAKNWEWKP
;
A
#
# COMPACT_ATOMS: atom_id res chain seq x y z
N MET A 1 -74.71 17.47 13.36
CA MET A 1 -73.94 18.07 14.46
C MET A 1 -72.87 17.08 14.91
N SER A 2 -71.73 17.60 15.35
CA SER A 2 -70.53 16.92 15.86
C SER A 2 -69.39 16.73 14.84
N SER A 3 -68.34 17.52 15.05
CA SER A 3 -67.04 17.56 14.38
C SER A 3 -66.08 16.49 14.94
N PRO A 4 -65.08 16.01 14.19
CA PRO A 4 -63.90 15.40 14.77
C PRO A 4 -62.68 16.36 14.76
N MET A 5 -61.84 16.11 15.75
CA MET A 5 -60.77 16.92 16.31
C MET A 5 -59.60 17.24 15.37
N ILE A 6 -59.13 18.48 15.46
CA ILE A 6 -57.82 18.96 14.99
C ILE A 6 -56.75 18.38 15.92
N ALA A 7 -55.87 17.52 15.40
CA ALA A 7 -54.67 17.08 16.11
C ALA A 7 -53.57 18.13 15.94
N TRP A 8 -53.39 18.96 16.95
CA TRP A 8 -52.28 19.90 17.10
C TRP A 8 -51.16 19.18 17.86
N VAL A 9 -50.04 18.85 17.19
CA VAL A 9 -48.82 18.39 17.87
C VAL A 9 -47.67 19.33 17.48
N PRO A 10 -46.92 19.90 18.43
CA PRO A 10 -46.14 21.11 18.18
C PRO A 10 -44.77 20.82 17.55
N LEU A 11 -44.41 21.73 16.66
CA LEU A 11 -43.19 21.83 15.85
C LEU A 11 -41.92 22.10 16.69
N VAL A 12 -41.57 21.27 17.68
CA VAL A 12 -40.41 21.52 18.58
C VAL A 12 -39.26 20.53 18.41
N ASN A 13 -39.48 19.36 17.79
CA ASN A 13 -38.41 18.36 17.61
C ASN A 13 -37.53 18.55 16.36
N ARG A 14 -37.71 19.62 15.57
CA ARG A 14 -36.97 19.85 14.32
C ARG A 14 -35.84 20.90 14.41
N ILE A 15 -35.68 21.56 15.56
CA ILE A 15 -34.65 22.61 15.73
C ILE A 15 -33.45 22.11 16.56
N HIS A 16 -33.63 21.12 17.44
CA HIS A 16 -32.53 20.61 18.29
C HIS A 16 -31.42 19.89 17.50
N ARG A 17 -31.72 19.37 16.30
CA ARG A 17 -30.75 18.66 15.44
C ARG A 17 -29.79 19.60 14.70
N TYR A 18 -30.12 20.90 14.62
CA TYR A 18 -29.25 21.92 14.01
C TYR A 18 -28.40 22.67 15.05
N TRP A 19 -28.73 22.57 16.34
CA TRP A 19 -28.06 23.34 17.40
C TRP A 19 -27.09 22.50 18.27
N THR A 20 -26.81 21.25 17.90
CA THR A 20 -25.75 20.41 18.50
C THR A 20 -24.61 20.13 17.52
N ALA A 21 -24.36 21.08 16.62
CA ALA A 21 -23.11 21.14 15.87
C ALA A 21 -22.03 21.81 16.75
N SER A 22 -21.56 21.09 17.77
CA SER A 22 -20.31 21.42 18.45
C SER A 22 -19.35 20.24 18.35
N ASN A 23 -18.30 20.45 17.55
CA ASN A 23 -17.02 19.74 17.52
C ASN A 23 -17.05 18.22 17.33
N ASN A 24 -17.45 17.77 16.14
CA ASN A 24 -16.97 16.50 15.61
C ASN A 24 -16.35 16.74 14.23
N TYR A 25 -15.02 16.83 14.19
CA TYR A 25 -14.24 16.58 12.97
C TYR A 25 -14.29 15.08 12.66
N ALA A 26 -15.48 14.51 12.55
CA ALA A 26 -15.64 13.21 11.91
C ALA A 26 -15.34 13.46 10.43
N ALA A 27 -14.22 12.91 9.96
CA ALA A 27 -13.82 12.99 8.56
C ALA A 27 -15.04 12.67 7.68
N LEU A 28 -15.44 13.62 6.84
CA LEU A 28 -16.45 13.38 5.82
C LEU A 28 -15.94 12.25 4.93
N SER A 29 -16.43 11.04 5.16
CA SER A 29 -16.12 9.87 4.33
C SER A 29 -16.68 10.12 2.93
N ILE A 30 -15.79 10.33 1.96
CA ILE A 30 -16.17 10.40 0.56
C ILE A 30 -16.41 8.95 0.11
N ASP A 31 -17.66 8.63 -0.21
CA ASP A 31 -18.04 7.33 -0.75
C ASP A 31 -17.63 7.30 -2.24
N LEU A 32 -16.45 6.74 -2.50
CA LEU A 32 -15.93 6.56 -3.85
C LEU A 32 -16.20 5.10 -4.30
N PRO A 33 -16.77 4.88 -5.49
CA PRO A 33 -16.94 3.54 -6.01
C PRO A 33 -15.57 2.87 -6.17
N SER A 34 -15.48 1.60 -5.79
CA SER A 34 -14.26 0.81 -5.92
C SER A 34 -13.87 0.69 -7.40
N VAL A 35 -12.60 0.98 -7.71
CA VAL A 35 -12.01 0.78 -9.04
C VAL A 35 -11.82 -0.72 -9.28
N GLU A 36 -11.79 -1.14 -10.54
CA GLU A 36 -11.48 -2.53 -10.91
C GLU A 36 -10.18 -2.99 -10.23
N ILE A 37 -10.28 -4.06 -9.44
CA ILE A 37 -9.14 -4.66 -8.75
C ILE A 37 -8.59 -5.76 -9.64
N HIS A 38 -7.41 -5.52 -10.21
CA HIS A 38 -6.71 -6.55 -10.98
C HIS A 38 -5.99 -7.52 -10.02
N ASP A 39 -6.56 -8.71 -9.81
CA ASP A 39 -5.88 -9.79 -9.08
C ASP A 39 -4.81 -10.41 -9.98
N VAL A 40 -3.58 -9.91 -9.85
CA VAL A 40 -2.41 -10.40 -10.58
C VAL A 40 -1.83 -11.67 -9.94
N GLU A 41 -2.16 -11.95 -8.68
CA GLU A 41 -1.54 -13.00 -7.89
C GLU A 41 -2.09 -14.39 -8.22
N THR A 42 -3.40 -14.50 -8.42
CA THR A 42 -4.11 -15.77 -8.70
C THR A 42 -4.53 -15.95 -10.15
N ALA A 43 -4.26 -14.96 -11.00
CA ALA A 43 -4.71 -14.95 -12.40
C ALA A 43 -4.11 -16.09 -13.26
N PRO A 44 -4.96 -16.88 -13.97
CA PRO A 44 -4.53 -17.93 -14.87
C PRO A 44 -4.08 -17.41 -16.25
N GLU A 45 -4.16 -16.11 -16.53
CA GLU A 45 -3.76 -15.53 -17.80
C GLU A 45 -2.24 -15.33 -17.89
N LYS A 46 -1.69 -15.41 -19.10
CA LYS A 46 -0.24 -15.25 -19.34
C LYS A 46 0.25 -13.85 -18.95
N ARG A 47 -0.52 -12.80 -19.26
CA ARG A 47 -0.15 -11.39 -19.05
C ARG A 47 0.09 -11.03 -17.57
N PRO A 48 -0.87 -11.24 -16.63
CA PRO A 48 -0.65 -10.98 -15.21
C PRO A 48 0.47 -11.86 -14.62
N ARG A 49 0.60 -13.13 -15.04
CA ARG A 49 1.75 -13.96 -14.63
C ARG A 49 3.09 -13.37 -15.05
N THR A 50 3.21 -12.86 -16.28
CA THR A 50 4.42 -12.19 -16.74
C THR A 50 4.71 -10.97 -15.86
N LEU A 51 3.70 -10.11 -15.61
CA LEU A 51 3.87 -8.94 -14.75
C LEU A 51 4.41 -9.35 -13.35
N LYS A 52 3.77 -10.32 -12.71
CA LYS A 52 4.19 -10.86 -11.40
C LYS A 52 5.64 -11.35 -11.45
N HIS A 53 6.00 -12.11 -12.48
CA HIS A 53 7.35 -12.63 -12.62
C HIS A 53 8.38 -11.50 -12.78
N LEU A 54 8.11 -10.50 -13.61
CA LEU A 54 9.03 -9.38 -13.84
C LEU A 54 9.18 -8.49 -12.59
N ILE A 55 8.10 -8.22 -11.86
CA ILE A 55 8.17 -7.48 -10.58
C ILE A 55 9.01 -8.25 -9.56
N LYS A 56 8.79 -9.57 -9.43
CA LYS A 56 9.60 -10.41 -8.52
C LYS A 56 11.05 -10.48 -8.94
N ALA A 57 11.33 -10.64 -10.23
CA ALA A 57 12.69 -10.62 -10.75
C ALA A 57 13.38 -9.27 -10.47
N ASN A 58 12.67 -8.15 -10.60
CA ASN A 58 13.20 -6.85 -10.21
C ASN A 58 13.53 -6.78 -8.71
N HIS A 59 12.62 -7.24 -7.84
CA HIS A 59 12.82 -7.22 -6.40
C HIS A 59 14.01 -8.09 -5.96
N VAL A 60 14.21 -9.25 -6.59
CA VAL A 60 15.31 -10.15 -6.28
C VAL A 60 16.65 -9.63 -6.80
N ASN A 61 16.67 -9.05 -8.00
CA ASN A 61 17.94 -8.74 -8.67
C ASN A 61 18.43 -7.32 -8.41
N HIS A 62 17.55 -6.34 -8.19
CA HIS A 62 17.93 -4.93 -8.17
C HIS A 62 17.58 -4.23 -6.86
N SER A 63 18.45 -3.31 -6.44
CA SER A 63 18.22 -2.49 -5.25
C SER A 63 17.04 -1.52 -5.43
N VAL A 64 16.48 -1.05 -4.30
CA VAL A 64 15.40 -0.05 -4.29
C VAL A 64 15.95 1.35 -4.60
N ILE A 65 17.16 1.65 -4.13
CA ILE A 65 17.87 2.90 -4.42
C ILE A 65 19.21 2.55 -5.07
N TYR A 66 19.47 3.16 -6.22
CA TYR A 66 20.66 2.93 -7.05
C TYR A 66 21.39 4.25 -7.34
N HIS A 67 22.54 4.17 -8.01
CA HIS A 67 23.40 5.29 -8.35
C HIS A 67 23.80 6.11 -7.11
N ASN A 68 24.67 5.54 -6.29
CA ASN A 68 25.15 6.19 -5.06
C ASN A 68 24.02 6.62 -4.10
N LEU A 69 22.92 5.85 -4.08
CA LEU A 69 21.75 6.08 -3.21
C LEU A 69 20.98 7.37 -3.54
N GLU A 70 21.01 7.83 -4.80
CA GLU A 70 20.36 9.06 -5.25
C GLU A 70 19.03 8.81 -5.96
N PHE A 71 18.95 7.77 -6.79
CA PHE A 71 17.77 7.48 -7.61
C PHE A 71 16.98 6.27 -7.12
N HIS A 72 15.66 6.29 -7.32
CA HIS A 72 14.75 5.22 -6.93
C HIS A 72 14.49 4.27 -8.10
N ASN A 73 14.42 2.98 -7.81
CA ASN A 73 14.06 1.97 -8.79
C ASN A 73 12.58 2.14 -9.20
N HIS A 74 12.37 2.59 -10.43
CA HIS A 74 11.04 2.87 -10.98
C HIS A 74 10.41 1.70 -11.75
N MET A 75 11.11 0.57 -11.86
CA MET A 75 10.68 -0.58 -12.67
C MET A 75 9.26 -1.05 -12.32
N ALA A 76 8.95 -1.16 -11.03
CA ALA A 76 7.63 -1.62 -10.58
C ALA A 76 6.52 -0.68 -11.05
N HIS A 77 6.76 0.64 -11.01
CA HIS A 77 5.81 1.67 -11.46
C HIS A 77 5.62 1.63 -12.97
N HIS A 78 6.72 1.47 -13.72
CA HIS A 78 6.68 1.39 -15.17
C HIS A 78 5.89 0.16 -15.63
N LEU A 79 6.19 -1.02 -15.07
CA LEU A 79 5.50 -2.27 -15.37
C LEU A 79 4.03 -2.23 -14.98
N GLY A 80 3.71 -1.73 -13.78
CA GLY A 80 2.34 -1.59 -13.29
C GLY A 80 1.52 -0.64 -14.16
N SER A 81 2.08 0.54 -14.47
CA SER A 81 1.41 1.54 -15.32
C SER A 81 1.19 1.00 -16.74
N ALA A 82 2.21 0.38 -17.34
CA ALA A 82 2.10 -0.24 -18.66
C ALA A 82 1.01 -1.33 -18.69
N TYR A 83 0.96 -2.17 -17.66
CA TYR A 83 -0.08 -3.19 -17.54
C TYR A 83 -1.49 -2.59 -17.50
N LEU A 84 -1.69 -1.54 -16.69
CA LEU A 84 -2.99 -0.86 -16.55
C LEU A 84 -3.47 -0.24 -17.86
N VAL A 85 -2.57 0.35 -18.66
CA VAL A 85 -2.93 0.92 -19.97
C VAL A 85 -3.05 -0.12 -21.09
N GLY A 86 -2.93 -1.41 -20.78
CA GLY A 86 -3.19 -2.48 -21.75
C GLY A 86 -1.95 -3.09 -22.43
N ALA A 87 -0.74 -2.87 -21.92
CA ALA A 87 0.47 -3.43 -22.52
C ALA A 87 0.44 -4.97 -22.60
N ASP A 88 0.92 -5.52 -23.73
CA ASP A 88 1.04 -6.95 -23.94
C ASP A 88 2.30 -7.56 -23.27
N VAL A 89 2.43 -8.88 -23.34
CA VAL A 89 3.53 -9.62 -22.73
C VAL A 89 4.91 -9.19 -23.28
N ASN A 90 5.02 -8.97 -24.59
CA ASN A 90 6.28 -8.61 -25.22
C ASN A 90 6.67 -7.17 -24.87
N GLN A 91 5.69 -6.28 -24.77
CA GLN A 91 5.90 -4.90 -24.32
C GLN A 91 6.39 -4.85 -22.87
N LEU A 92 5.77 -5.64 -21.97
CA LEU A 92 6.22 -5.73 -20.57
C LEU A 92 7.66 -6.25 -20.46
N GLN A 93 8.02 -7.28 -21.21
CA GLN A 93 9.40 -7.79 -21.26
C GLN A 93 10.37 -6.75 -21.79
N LYS A 94 10.01 -6.06 -22.88
CA LYS A 94 10.84 -5.01 -23.45
C LYS A 94 11.10 -3.86 -22.48
N ILE A 95 10.10 -3.47 -21.69
CA ILE A 95 10.27 -2.45 -20.63
C ILE A 95 11.29 -2.95 -19.61
N TYR A 96 11.11 -4.18 -19.12
CA TYR A 96 12.04 -4.78 -18.16
C TYR A 96 13.48 -4.85 -18.70
N ASP A 97 13.67 -5.30 -19.94
CA ASP A 97 14.98 -5.45 -20.56
C ASP A 97 15.70 -4.11 -20.79
N GLN A 98 14.97 -3.00 -20.95
CA GLN A 98 15.60 -1.69 -21.09
C GLN A 98 15.92 -1.09 -19.72
N ASP A 99 14.93 -1.05 -18.83
CA ASP A 99 15.08 -0.40 -17.52
C ASP A 99 16.12 -1.13 -16.65
N SER A 100 16.23 -2.46 -16.76
CA SER A 100 17.21 -3.25 -15.99
C SER A 100 18.67 -2.93 -16.30
N LYS A 101 18.98 -2.31 -17.45
CA LYS A 101 20.35 -1.96 -17.82
C LYS A 101 20.94 -0.84 -16.97
N GLU A 102 20.09 0.02 -16.42
CA GLU A 102 20.48 1.18 -15.62
C GLU A 102 20.43 0.89 -14.12
N LEU A 103 19.78 -0.21 -13.72
CA LEU A 103 19.63 -0.60 -12.33
C LEU A 103 20.88 -1.28 -11.79
N GLU A 104 21.12 -1.10 -10.50
CA GLU A 104 22.20 -1.76 -9.77
C GLU A 104 21.67 -2.96 -8.98
N GLU A 105 22.52 -3.98 -8.83
CA GLU A 105 22.25 -5.12 -7.97
C GLU A 105 22.23 -4.72 -6.49
N TRP A 106 21.67 -5.60 -5.66
CA TRP A 106 21.70 -5.43 -4.21
C TRP A 106 23.14 -5.33 -3.69
N LYS A 107 23.35 -4.41 -2.74
CA LYS A 107 24.57 -4.33 -1.93
C LYS A 107 24.24 -4.78 -0.53
N ASP A 108 25.16 -5.50 0.08
CA ASP A 108 25.02 -5.96 1.46
C ASP A 108 24.84 -4.78 2.41
N SER A 109 23.96 -4.96 3.39
CA SER A 109 23.73 -3.95 4.43
C SER A 109 24.95 -3.90 5.37
N PRO A 110 25.32 -2.71 5.89
CA PRO A 110 26.41 -2.59 6.88
C PRO A 110 26.19 -3.43 8.14
N ALA A 111 24.93 -3.60 8.56
CA ALA A 111 24.52 -4.49 9.63
C ALA A 111 23.06 -4.93 9.43
N GLU A 112 22.64 -5.92 10.20
CA GLU A 112 21.24 -6.36 10.28
C GLU A 112 20.39 -5.36 11.03
N VAL A 113 19.09 -5.34 10.73
CA VAL A 113 18.08 -4.51 11.38
C VAL A 113 17.12 -5.44 12.13
N THR A 114 16.85 -5.14 13.40
CA THR A 114 15.99 -5.93 14.27
C THR A 114 14.84 -5.09 14.83
N ASP A 115 13.84 -5.75 15.43
CA ASP A 115 12.71 -5.05 16.08
C ASP A 115 13.15 -4.08 17.20
N SER A 116 14.34 -4.28 17.76
CA SER A 116 14.88 -3.44 18.84
C SER A 116 15.55 -2.14 18.38
N ASP A 117 16.11 -2.12 17.16
CA ASP A 117 17.00 -1.06 16.67
C ASP A 117 16.62 -0.53 15.28
N TRP A 118 15.55 -1.04 14.66
CA TRP A 118 15.12 -0.60 13.33
C TRP A 118 14.82 0.89 13.23
N ARG A 119 14.54 1.59 14.34
CA ARG A 119 14.34 3.04 14.33
C ARG A 119 15.65 3.82 14.28
N ASP A 120 16.74 3.25 14.77
CA ASP A 120 18.04 3.92 14.85
C ASP A 120 18.69 4.06 13.46
N PHE A 121 18.36 3.14 12.55
CA PHE A 121 18.85 3.14 11.17
C PHE A 121 17.88 3.83 10.17
N LEU A 122 16.79 4.43 10.67
CA LEU A 122 15.73 4.94 9.81
C LEU A 122 16.23 6.14 8.98
N GLY A 123 16.04 6.06 7.67
CA GLY A 123 16.49 7.08 6.72
C GLY A 123 17.92 6.88 6.21
N ASP A 124 18.69 5.95 6.78
CA ASP A 124 19.97 5.56 6.22
C ASP A 124 19.78 4.58 5.05
N LYS A 125 19.95 5.11 3.84
CA LYS A 125 19.76 4.38 2.58
C LYS A 125 20.70 3.18 2.42
N ARG A 126 21.80 3.10 3.18
CA ARG A 126 22.72 1.95 3.17
C ARG A 126 22.08 0.69 3.72
N TYR A 127 21.11 0.82 4.62
CA TYR A 127 20.40 -0.28 5.25
C TYR A 127 19.20 -0.79 4.44
N GLN A 128 19.01 -0.32 3.20
CA GLN A 128 17.87 -0.70 2.37
C GLN A 128 17.66 -2.22 2.26
N ARG A 129 18.76 -3.00 2.19
CA ARG A 129 18.69 -4.46 2.13
C ARG A 129 18.21 -5.05 3.46
N ALA A 130 18.79 -4.62 4.58
CA ALA A 130 18.40 -5.09 5.90
C ALA A 130 16.94 -4.74 6.24
N TYR A 131 16.42 -3.61 5.77
CA TYR A 131 14.99 -3.30 5.92
C TYR A 131 14.08 -4.23 5.12
N VAL A 132 14.50 -4.66 3.92
CA VAL A 132 13.74 -5.68 3.17
C VAL A 132 13.68 -6.96 3.98
N ASP A 133 14.82 -7.46 4.42
CA ASP A 133 14.91 -8.71 5.20
C ASP A 133 14.09 -8.60 6.51
N PHE A 134 14.21 -7.48 7.24
CA PHE A 134 13.43 -7.20 8.45
C PHE A 134 11.92 -7.27 8.22
N PHE A 135 11.39 -6.59 7.18
CA PHE A 135 9.96 -6.61 6.92
C PHE A 135 9.46 -7.94 6.35
N GLU A 136 10.30 -8.70 5.65
CA GLU A 136 10.00 -10.08 5.25
C GLU A 136 9.86 -11.00 6.48
N ASP A 137 10.76 -10.87 7.45
CA ASP A 137 10.72 -11.62 8.70
C ASP A 137 9.53 -11.25 9.57
N GLU A 138 9.24 -9.94 9.74
CA GLU A 138 8.06 -9.48 10.48
C GLU A 138 6.77 -10.02 9.84
N LEU A 139 6.67 -9.92 8.51
CA LEU A 139 5.53 -10.43 7.76
C LEU A 139 5.34 -11.93 7.97
N ALA A 140 6.40 -12.73 7.89
CA ALA A 140 6.34 -14.19 7.99
C ALA A 140 6.13 -14.67 9.44
N LEU A 141 6.93 -14.17 10.38
CA LEU A 141 7.04 -14.72 11.73
C LEU A 141 5.99 -14.15 12.70
N LYS A 142 5.72 -12.84 12.63
CA LYS A 142 4.86 -12.15 13.59
C LYS A 142 3.44 -11.99 13.08
N PHE A 143 3.28 -11.73 11.77
CA PHE A 143 1.98 -11.43 11.18
C PHE A 143 1.43 -12.54 10.28
N ASN A 144 2.11 -13.68 10.16
CA ASN A 144 1.62 -14.87 9.45
C ASN A 144 1.13 -14.56 8.02
N TYR A 145 1.93 -13.76 7.29
CA TYR A 145 1.68 -13.23 5.94
C TYR A 145 0.53 -12.22 5.80
N ASP A 146 0.03 -11.66 6.90
CA ASP A 146 -0.95 -10.56 6.89
C ASP A 146 -0.28 -9.19 6.77
N TRP A 147 -0.04 -8.76 5.53
CA TRP A 147 0.59 -7.47 5.23
C TRP A 147 -0.18 -6.26 5.78
N LYS A 148 -1.51 -6.38 5.95
CA LYS A 148 -2.34 -5.27 6.46
C LYS A 148 -2.01 -4.98 7.91
N ARG A 149 -1.75 -6.02 8.70
CA ARG A 149 -1.33 -5.85 10.10
C ARG A 149 0.08 -5.29 10.22
N VAL A 150 0.99 -5.69 9.33
CA VAL A 150 2.34 -5.07 9.26
C VAL A 150 2.20 -3.56 9.01
N ALA A 151 1.37 -3.17 8.03
CA ALA A 151 1.11 -1.76 7.76
C ALA A 151 0.43 -1.06 8.95
N ASP A 152 -0.56 -1.68 9.59
CA ASP A 152 -1.21 -1.11 10.77
C ASP A 152 -0.23 -0.83 11.92
N GLU A 153 0.66 -1.79 12.20
CA GLU A 153 1.66 -1.68 13.28
C GLU A 153 2.73 -0.63 12.98
N TYR A 154 3.37 -0.71 11.81
CA TYR A 154 4.57 0.10 11.50
C TYR A 154 4.23 1.43 10.81
N LEU A 155 3.18 1.45 9.97
CA LEU A 155 2.82 2.64 9.19
C LEU A 155 1.92 3.59 9.98
N PHE A 156 0.92 3.07 10.70
CA PHE A 156 -0.15 3.88 11.30
C PHE A 156 -0.08 3.96 12.83
N SER A 157 0.52 2.98 13.49
CA SER A 157 0.56 2.88 14.94
C SER A 157 1.87 3.38 15.56
N GLY A 158 1.84 3.59 16.88
CA GLY A 158 3.00 4.03 17.67
C GLY A 158 3.09 5.54 17.87
N LYS A 159 4.11 5.96 18.64
CA LYS A 159 4.35 7.38 18.96
C LYS A 159 4.86 8.18 17.76
N GLU A 160 5.57 7.51 16.86
CA GLU A 160 6.18 8.08 15.65
C GLU A 160 5.87 7.16 14.46
N PRO A 161 4.65 7.26 13.90
CA PRO A 161 4.21 6.38 12.82
C PRO A 161 4.95 6.73 11.52
N LEU A 162 5.30 5.70 10.73
CA LEU A 162 6.04 5.90 9.48
C LEU A 162 5.27 6.70 8.43
N ILE A 163 3.94 6.78 8.54
CA ILE A 163 3.09 7.61 7.67
C ILE A 163 3.56 9.07 7.61
N ASN A 164 4.16 9.58 8.71
CA ASN A 164 4.70 10.94 8.74
C ASN A 164 5.91 11.11 7.80
N GLY A 165 6.65 10.03 7.54
CA GLY A 165 7.82 9.99 6.64
C GLY A 165 7.48 9.69 5.18
N VAL A 166 6.23 9.37 4.86
CA VAL A 166 5.79 8.93 3.51
C VAL A 166 5.84 10.05 2.46
N ILE A 167 5.90 11.32 2.88
CA ILE A 167 6.17 12.48 2.02
C ILE A 167 7.68 12.59 1.68
N GLY A 168 8.54 11.93 2.46
CA GLY A 168 9.98 11.84 2.22
C GLY A 168 10.30 11.18 0.87
N GLY A 169 11.43 11.57 0.29
CA GLY A 169 11.84 11.08 -1.03
C GLY A 169 10.85 11.49 -2.14
N LEU A 170 10.35 12.73 -2.14
CA LEU A 170 9.41 13.25 -3.15
C LEU A 170 8.09 12.44 -3.25
N GLY A 171 7.65 11.80 -2.16
CA GLY A 171 6.43 11.00 -2.15
C GLY A 171 6.53 9.66 -2.89
N HIS A 172 7.73 9.19 -3.25
CA HIS A 172 7.91 7.86 -3.85
C HIS A 172 7.27 6.72 -3.03
N PRO A 173 7.28 6.75 -1.68
CA PRO A 173 6.56 5.75 -0.88
C PRO A 173 5.04 5.75 -1.16
N LEU A 174 4.41 6.90 -1.41
CA LEU A 174 2.99 6.96 -1.79
C LEU A 174 2.73 6.30 -3.14
N ILE A 175 3.63 6.48 -4.09
CA ILE A 175 3.49 5.87 -5.42
C ILE A 175 3.58 4.35 -5.29
N HIS A 176 4.52 3.83 -4.48
CA HIS A 176 4.62 2.39 -4.19
C HIS A 176 3.36 1.82 -3.50
N LEU A 177 2.79 2.55 -2.55
CA LEU A 177 1.55 2.16 -1.90
C LEU A 177 0.33 2.24 -2.83
N ALA A 178 0.35 3.13 -3.83
CA ALA A 178 -0.72 3.30 -4.82
C ALA A 178 -0.65 2.26 -5.96
N THR A 179 0.47 1.58 -6.14
CA THR A 179 0.63 0.45 -7.08
C THR A 179 0.62 -0.93 -6.39
N PRO A 180 -0.35 -1.29 -5.53
CA PRO A 180 -0.38 -2.62 -4.94
C PRO A 180 -0.92 -3.61 -5.96
N THR A 181 -0.14 -4.65 -6.28
CA THR A 181 -0.69 -5.89 -6.83
C THR A 181 -1.42 -6.59 -5.69
N ASN A 182 -2.70 -6.26 -5.53
CA ASN A 182 -3.48 -6.64 -4.37
C ASN A 182 -3.65 -8.17 -4.30
N SER A 183 -3.23 -8.78 -3.18
CA SER A 183 -3.60 -10.14 -2.80
C SER A 183 -4.80 -10.05 -1.86
N PRO A 184 -5.99 -10.58 -2.21
CA PRO A 184 -7.05 -10.71 -1.24
C PRO A 184 -6.65 -11.77 -0.21
N ALA A 185 -6.47 -11.35 1.04
CA ALA A 185 -6.55 -12.25 2.18
C ALA A 185 -7.87 -13.01 2.07
N LYS A 186 -7.81 -14.28 1.62
CA LYS A 186 -8.96 -15.16 1.61
C LYS A 186 -9.37 -15.39 3.06
N ASN A 187 -10.53 -14.86 3.43
CA ASN A 187 -11.31 -15.33 4.56
C ASN A 187 -11.48 -16.84 4.41
N TRP A 188 -10.73 -17.61 5.19
CA TRP A 188 -11.00 -19.02 5.37
C TRP A 188 -12.15 -19.13 6.37
N GLU A 189 -13.38 -19.14 5.87
CA GLU A 189 -14.52 -19.66 6.61
C GLU A 189 -14.43 -21.19 6.63
N TRP A 190 -13.98 -21.75 7.76
CA TRP A 190 -14.26 -23.16 8.06
C TRP A 190 -15.75 -23.28 8.39
N LYS A 191 -16.50 -23.98 7.53
CA LYS A 191 -17.72 -24.71 7.89
C LYS A 191 -17.81 -26.01 7.08
N PRO A 192 -18.32 -27.12 7.63
CA PRO A 192 -18.44 -27.54 9.03
C PRO A 192 -17.33 -28.52 9.45
#